data_AF-A0A2E4PQI5-F1
#
_entry.id   AF-A0A2E4PQI5-F1
#
_cell.length_a   1.000
_cell.length_b   1.000
_cell.length_c   1.000
_cell.angle_alpha   90.00
_cell.angle_beta   90.00
_cell.angle_gamma   90.00
#
_symmetry.space_group_name_H-M   'P 1'
#
loop_
_entity.id
_entity.type
_entity.pdbx_description
1 polymer ?
#
loop_
_entity_poly.entity_id
_entity_poly.type
_entity_poly.pdbx_seq_one_letter_code
_entity_poly.pdbx_strand_id
1 'polypeptide(L)'
;MNKPRKILTETFVQETLIKYLGDNGWSKSLKGAELWEHGVDIKVRNNKFARYWLIEVKGDPSAKVQNPSGSRSSSFNSALGQIITRMNRNGKRSYKYGYKYGIAFPSSFRKMVIKKLPFDVMDKLNLFLFFVDHKGVVEEIDWKIMKKVKAL
;
A
#
# COMPACT_ATOMS: atom_id res chain seq x y z
N MET A 1 24.10 -22.02 1.63
CA MET A 1 22.71 -22.43 1.27
C MET A 1 21.80 -21.22 1.42
N ASN A 2 21.08 -20.82 0.35
CA ASN A 2 20.10 -19.73 0.45
C ASN A 2 18.89 -20.22 1.25
N LYS A 3 18.60 -19.61 2.40
CA LYS A 3 17.36 -19.89 3.15
C LYS A 3 16.16 -19.69 2.20
N PRO A 4 15.18 -20.60 2.19
CA PRO A 4 13.98 -20.41 1.39
C PRO A 4 13.32 -19.09 1.78
N ARG A 5 13.07 -18.25 0.78
CA ARG A 5 12.40 -16.97 0.97
C ARG A 5 11.01 -17.24 1.55
N LYS A 6 10.71 -16.67 2.72
CA LYS A 6 9.35 -16.71 3.26
C LYS A 6 8.48 -15.81 2.38
N ILE A 7 7.55 -16.42 1.65
CA ILE A 7 6.62 -15.76 0.73
C ILE A 7 5.41 -15.30 1.54
N LEU A 8 5.09 -14.01 1.48
CA LEU A 8 3.87 -13.48 2.07
C LEU A 8 2.81 -13.31 0.98
N THR A 9 1.62 -13.89 1.20
CA THR A 9 0.51 -13.77 0.25
C THR A 9 -0.14 -12.39 0.33
N GLU A 10 -0.87 -12.01 -0.72
CA GLU A 10 -1.63 -10.76 -0.75
C GLU A 10 -2.65 -10.70 0.39
N THR A 11 -3.38 -11.80 0.63
CA THR A 11 -4.31 -11.95 1.74
C THR A 11 -3.66 -11.69 3.09
N PHE A 12 -2.48 -12.28 3.36
CA PHE A 12 -1.77 -12.06 4.62
C PHE A 12 -1.39 -10.58 4.82
N VAL A 13 -0.90 -9.93 3.76
CA VAL A 13 -0.56 -8.50 3.80
C VAL A 13 -1.82 -7.65 4.04
N GLN A 14 -2.93 -7.97 3.37
CA GLN A 14 -4.19 -7.25 3.47
C GLN A 14 -4.77 -7.35 4.88
N GLU A 15 -4.90 -8.55 5.43
CA GLU A 15 -5.45 -8.78 6.78
C GLU A 15 -4.58 -8.12 7.86
N THR A 16 -3.26 -8.23 7.74
CA THR A 16 -2.31 -7.58 8.65
C THR A 16 -2.48 -6.06 8.61
N LEU A 17 -2.60 -5.48 7.41
CA LEU A 17 -2.76 -4.04 7.27
C LEU A 17 -4.12 -3.55 7.77
N ILE A 18 -5.20 -4.30 7.55
CA ILE A 18 -6.53 -3.98 8.11
C ILE A 18 -6.45 -3.91 9.63
N LYS A 19 -5.80 -4.88 10.27
CA LYS A 19 -5.59 -4.86 11.72
C LYS A 19 -4.79 -3.63 12.17
N TYR A 20 -3.64 -3.37 11.54
CA TYR A 20 -2.82 -2.19 11.83
C TYR A 20 -3.62 -0.88 11.69
N LEU A 21 -4.41 -0.73 10.63
CA LEU A 21 -5.24 0.44 10.41
C LEU A 21 -6.34 0.56 11.49
N GLY A 22 -6.97 -0.55 11.86
CA GLY A 22 -7.95 -0.61 12.94
C GLY A 22 -7.36 -0.16 14.28
N ASP A 23 -6.20 -0.69 14.64
CA ASP A 23 -5.44 -0.32 15.85
C ASP A 23 -5.07 1.18 15.84
N ASN A 24 -4.94 1.78 14.66
CA ASN A 24 -4.65 3.21 14.45
C ASN A 24 -5.92 4.08 14.21
N GLY A 25 -7.11 3.58 14.54
CA GLY A 25 -8.36 4.35 14.50
C GLY A 25 -8.98 4.48 13.10
N TRP A 26 -8.73 3.52 12.21
CA TRP A 26 -9.30 3.44 10.87
C TRP A 26 -10.12 2.16 10.69
N SER A 27 -11.20 2.01 11.46
CA SER A 27 -12.05 0.81 11.46
C SER A 27 -13.48 1.06 11.00
N LYS A 28 -13.90 2.32 10.84
CA LYS A 28 -15.22 2.64 10.30
C LYS A 28 -15.29 2.31 8.81
N SER A 29 -16.45 1.83 8.37
CA SER A 29 -16.71 1.49 6.97
C SER A 29 -15.80 0.37 6.43
N LEU A 30 -15.35 -0.57 7.29
CA LEU A 30 -14.90 -1.92 6.90
C LEU A 30 -16.09 -2.71 6.32
N LYS A 31 -16.75 -2.19 5.30
CA LYS A 31 -17.61 -3.01 4.46
C LYS A 31 -16.65 -3.85 3.64
N GLY A 32 -16.42 -5.10 4.06
CA GLY A 32 -16.21 -6.18 3.11
C GLY A 32 -17.28 -5.99 2.05
N ALA A 33 -16.81 -5.69 0.85
CA ALA A 33 -17.56 -4.92 -0.10
C ALA A 33 -18.99 -5.47 -0.33
N GLU A 34 -19.91 -4.55 -0.62
CA GLU A 34 -20.77 -4.76 -1.79
C GLU A 34 -19.79 -5.05 -2.95
N LEU A 35 -19.44 -6.33 -3.09
CA LEU A 35 -18.22 -6.93 -3.69
C LEU A 35 -17.98 -6.62 -5.17
N TRP A 36 -18.75 -5.71 -5.73
CA TRP A 36 -18.84 -5.44 -7.16
C TRP A 36 -18.83 -3.95 -7.52
N GLU A 37 -18.83 -3.03 -6.54
CA GLU A 37 -18.63 -1.59 -6.80
C GLU A 37 -17.16 -1.17 -6.56
N HIS A 38 -16.38 -1.54 -7.57
CA HIS A 38 -14.95 -1.40 -7.87
C HIS A 38 -14.13 -0.28 -7.21
N GLY A 39 -12.93 -0.65 -6.74
CA GLY A 39 -11.84 0.31 -6.54
C GLY A 39 -10.50 -0.29 -6.16
N VAL A 40 -10.37 -0.68 -4.90
CA VAL A 40 -9.09 -0.96 -4.23
C VAL A 40 -9.26 -2.14 -3.27
N ASP A 41 -8.16 -2.78 -2.90
CA ASP A 41 -8.16 -3.92 -1.98
C ASP A 41 -8.58 -3.55 -0.55
N ILE A 42 -8.25 -2.33 -0.08
CA ILE A 42 -8.69 -1.81 1.22
C ILE A 42 -9.25 -0.40 1.06
N LYS A 43 -10.48 -0.22 1.54
CA LYS A 43 -11.11 1.09 1.74
C LYS A 43 -11.64 1.19 3.17
N VAL A 44 -11.07 2.09 3.97
CA VAL A 44 -11.49 2.31 5.36
C VAL A 44 -11.62 3.79 5.67
N ARG A 45 -12.53 4.12 6.59
CA ARG A 45 -12.75 5.50 7.05
C ARG A 45 -12.14 5.69 8.43
N ASN A 46 -11.61 6.87 8.68
CA ASN A 46 -11.19 7.27 10.01
C ASN A 46 -12.37 7.26 11.00
N ASN A 47 -12.11 6.88 12.24
CA ASN A 47 -13.15 6.76 13.26
C ASN A 47 -13.72 8.12 13.69
N LYS A 48 -12.92 9.19 13.60
CA LYS A 48 -13.27 10.54 14.08
C LYS A 48 -13.62 11.51 12.95
N PHE A 49 -13.02 11.35 11.78
CA PHE A 49 -13.14 12.32 10.68
C PHE A 49 -13.65 11.69 9.38
N ALA A 50 -14.23 12.51 8.49
CA ALA A 50 -14.66 12.09 7.15
C ALA A 50 -13.48 11.95 6.17
N ARG A 51 -12.44 11.21 6.55
CA ARG A 51 -11.27 10.90 5.72
C ARG A 51 -11.19 9.40 5.50
N TYR A 52 -10.70 9.02 4.32
CA TYR A 52 -10.62 7.62 3.94
C TYR A 52 -9.19 7.24 3.52
N TRP A 53 -8.87 5.97 3.71
CA TRP A 53 -7.82 5.27 3.01
C TRP A 53 -8.38 4.57 1.78
N LEU A 54 -7.62 4.61 0.69
CA LEU A 54 -7.75 3.76 -0.48
C LEU A 54 -6.38 3.11 -0.68
N ILE A 55 -6.30 1.78 -0.63
CA ILE A 55 -5.01 1.08 -0.61
C ILE A 55 -5.05 -0.13 -1.54
N GLU A 56 -4.05 -0.21 -2.41
CA GLU A 56 -3.75 -1.40 -3.20
C GLU A 56 -2.80 -2.31 -2.42
N VAL A 57 -3.04 -3.61 -2.43
CA VAL A 57 -2.24 -4.62 -1.75
C VAL A 57 -1.63 -5.55 -2.80
N LYS A 58 -0.39 -5.98 -2.56
CA LYS A 58 0.27 -7.00 -3.38
C LYS A 58 0.96 -8.01 -2.48
N GLY A 59 1.02 -9.27 -2.93
CA GLY A 59 1.80 -10.34 -2.31
C GLY A 59 3.19 -10.53 -2.93
N ASP A 60 3.98 -11.42 -2.33
CA ASP A 60 5.21 -11.93 -2.93
C ASP A 60 4.89 -12.77 -4.18
N PRO A 61 5.78 -12.78 -5.19
CA PRO A 61 5.71 -13.75 -6.28
C PRO A 61 5.74 -15.18 -5.71
N SER A 62 4.99 -16.09 -6.35
CA SER A 62 4.99 -17.50 -5.95
C SER A 62 6.38 -18.13 -6.06
N ALA A 63 6.61 -19.22 -5.32
CA ALA A 63 7.89 -19.93 -5.32
C ALA A 63 8.31 -20.45 -6.71
N LYS A 64 7.37 -20.58 -7.64
CA LYS A 64 7.58 -21.08 -9.01
C LYS A 64 8.10 -20.01 -9.97
N VAL A 65 8.05 -18.73 -9.59
CA VAL A 65 8.47 -17.63 -10.47
C VAL A 65 9.99 -17.64 -10.64
N GLN A 66 10.46 -17.81 -11.88
CA GLN A 66 11.89 -17.87 -12.22
C GLN A 66 12.65 -16.57 -11.90
N ASN A 67 12.02 -15.42 -12.14
CA ASN A 67 12.59 -14.11 -11.80
C ASN A 67 11.70 -13.35 -10.79
N PRO A 68 11.84 -13.65 -9.49
CA PRO A 68 11.05 -12.98 -8.46
C PRO A 68 11.29 -11.46 -8.43
N SER A 69 12.51 -11.00 -8.73
CA SER A 69 12.83 -9.57 -8.72
C SER A 69 12.09 -8.80 -9.82
N GLY A 70 12.10 -9.35 -11.04
CA GLY A 70 11.34 -8.80 -12.17
C GLY A 70 9.83 -8.81 -11.92
N SER A 71 9.31 -9.92 -11.36
CA SER A 71 7.89 -10.02 -10.99
C SER A 71 7.48 -8.97 -9.95
N ARG A 72 8.29 -8.74 -8.91
CA ARG A 72 8.04 -7.65 -7.93
C ARG A 72 8.07 -6.27 -8.58
N SER A 73 9.00 -6.03 -9.50
CA SER A 73 9.09 -4.77 -10.23
C SER A 73 7.83 -4.50 -11.06
N SER A 74 7.33 -5.52 -11.77
CA SER A 74 6.08 -5.43 -12.53
C SER A 74 4.88 -5.20 -11.61
N SER A 75 4.80 -5.95 -10.52
CA SER A 75 3.76 -5.81 -9.50
C SER A 75 3.74 -4.39 -8.89
N PHE A 76 4.90 -3.81 -8.59
CA PHE A 76 5.00 -2.42 -8.13
C PHE A 76 4.43 -1.42 -9.15
N ASN A 77 4.82 -1.54 -10.43
CA ASN A 77 4.33 -0.64 -11.49
C ASN A 77 2.80 -0.77 -11.67
N SER A 78 2.30 -2.01 -11.64
CA SER A 78 0.86 -2.30 -11.73
C SER A 78 0.10 -1.67 -10.57
N ALA A 79 0.56 -1.87 -9.33
CA ALA A 79 -0.08 -1.31 -8.14
C ALA A 79 -0.07 0.23 -8.13
N LEU A 80 1.02 0.84 -8.58
CA LEU A 80 1.11 2.29 -8.73
C LEU A 80 0.12 2.81 -9.77
N GLY A 81 0.00 2.16 -10.92
CA GLY A 81 -1.00 2.49 -11.93
C GLY A 81 -2.42 2.35 -11.39
N GLN A 82 -2.71 1.22 -10.73
CA GLN A 82 -4.01 0.95 -10.11
C GLN A 82 -4.39 2.05 -9.13
N ILE A 83 -3.55 2.40 -8.16
CA ILE A 83 -3.91 3.42 -7.17
C ILE A 83 -4.07 4.81 -7.80
N ILE A 84 -3.26 5.17 -8.80
CA ILE A 84 -3.38 6.45 -9.52
C ILE A 84 -4.73 6.55 -10.23
N THR A 85 -5.22 5.47 -10.86
CA THR A 85 -6.55 5.48 -11.51
C THR A 85 -7.70 5.71 -10.53
N ARG A 86 -7.48 5.47 -9.22
CA ARG A 86 -8.46 5.73 -8.15
C ARG A 86 -8.39 7.15 -7.58
N MET A 87 -7.44 7.95 -8.04
CA MET A 87 -7.34 9.37 -7.67
C MET A 87 -8.30 10.26 -8.47
N ASN A 88 -9.09 9.68 -9.38
CA ASN A 88 -10.10 10.39 -10.16
C ASN A 88 -11.25 10.87 -9.27
N ARG A 89 -11.50 12.18 -9.33
CA ARG A 89 -12.65 12.84 -8.72
C ARG A 89 -13.54 13.32 -9.86
N ASN A 90 -14.82 12.94 -9.87
CA ASN A 90 -15.84 13.51 -10.74
C ASN A 90 -16.04 15.01 -10.42
N GLY A 91 -15.13 15.86 -10.89
CA GLY A 91 -15.25 17.32 -10.98
C GLY A 91 -15.20 18.14 -9.69
N LYS A 92 -15.46 17.58 -8.50
CA LYS A 92 -15.50 18.38 -7.25
C LYS A 92 -14.15 18.43 -6.53
N ARG A 93 -13.46 19.57 -6.66
CA ARG A 93 -12.19 19.90 -5.99
C ARG A 93 -12.42 20.15 -4.49
N SER A 94 -12.73 19.10 -3.71
CA SER A 94 -12.84 19.22 -2.25
C SER A 94 -11.54 18.81 -1.56
N TYR A 95 -10.78 19.79 -1.04
CA TYR A 95 -9.60 19.65 -0.16
C TYR A 95 -8.52 18.61 -0.55
N LYS A 96 -7.25 19.05 -0.59
CA LYS A 96 -6.04 18.23 -0.83
C LYS A 96 -5.90 16.98 0.07
N TYR A 97 -6.73 16.86 1.12
CA TYR A 97 -6.60 15.88 2.21
C TYR A 97 -7.84 15.00 2.47
N GLY A 98 -8.80 14.93 1.54
CA GLY A 98 -10.01 14.10 1.73
C GLY A 98 -9.74 12.59 1.72
N TYR A 99 -8.76 12.15 0.92
CA TYR A 99 -8.35 10.76 0.78
C TYR A 99 -6.83 10.64 0.99
N LYS A 100 -6.44 9.58 1.70
CA LYS A 100 -5.07 9.06 1.76
C LYS A 100 -5.00 7.85 0.84
N TYR A 101 -3.90 7.74 0.10
CA TYR A 101 -3.67 6.66 -0.85
C TYR A 101 -2.51 5.82 -0.37
N GLY A 102 -2.59 4.50 -0.49
CA GLY A 102 -1.54 3.60 -0.06
C GLY A 102 -1.26 2.49 -1.05
N ILE A 103 -0.04 1.96 -0.98
CA ILE A 103 0.26 0.66 -1.56
C ILE A 103 0.96 -0.19 -0.49
N ALA A 104 0.47 -1.40 -0.30
CA ALA A 104 0.98 -2.35 0.67
C ALA A 104 1.72 -3.50 0.00
N PHE A 105 2.91 -3.81 0.51
CA PHE A 105 3.76 -4.88 0.02
C PHE A 105 4.34 -5.70 1.17
N PRO A 106 4.81 -6.91 0.92
CA PRO A 106 5.78 -7.57 1.77
C PRO A 106 7.06 -6.72 1.88
N SER A 107 7.71 -6.76 3.04
CA SER A 107 9.03 -6.14 3.31
C SER A 107 10.12 -6.50 2.28
N SER A 108 9.94 -7.62 1.59
CA SER A 108 10.78 -8.08 0.49
C SER A 108 10.80 -7.16 -0.75
N PHE A 109 9.82 -6.27 -0.89
CA PHE A 109 9.74 -5.24 -1.93
C PHE A 109 10.49 -3.95 -1.54
N ARG A 110 10.67 -3.71 -0.24
CA ARG A 110 11.08 -2.43 0.35
C ARG A 110 12.26 -1.77 -0.37
N LYS A 111 13.39 -2.48 -0.46
CA LYS A 111 14.62 -1.96 -1.07
C LYS A 111 14.41 -1.46 -2.51
N MET A 112 13.67 -2.23 -3.31
CA MET A 112 13.39 -1.88 -4.70
C MET A 112 12.43 -0.69 -4.80
N VAL A 113 11.35 -0.70 -4.02
CA VAL A 113 10.33 0.37 -4.06
C VAL A 113 10.92 1.71 -3.62
N ILE A 114 11.68 1.72 -2.51
CA ILE A 114 12.36 2.93 -2.01
C ILE A 114 13.31 3.49 -3.07
N LYS A 115 14.06 2.64 -3.78
CA LYS A 115 14.94 3.11 -4.86
C LYS A 115 14.15 3.80 -5.98
N LYS A 116 12.98 3.26 -6.34
CA LYS A 116 12.20 3.68 -7.51
C LYS A 116 11.27 4.85 -7.29
N LEU A 117 10.64 4.96 -6.11
CA LEU A 117 9.58 5.96 -5.88
C LEU A 117 10.17 7.27 -5.33
N PRO A 118 10.04 8.42 -6.02
CA PRO A 118 10.48 9.71 -5.51
C PRO A 118 9.59 10.21 -4.38
N PHE A 119 10.17 10.83 -3.35
CA PHE A 119 9.38 11.36 -2.24
C PHE A 119 8.49 12.54 -2.67
N ASP A 120 8.91 13.33 -3.66
CA ASP A 120 8.08 14.44 -4.18
C ASP A 120 6.77 13.93 -4.79
N VAL A 121 6.82 12.80 -5.50
CA VAL A 121 5.61 12.14 -6.03
C VAL A 121 4.71 11.69 -4.88
N MET A 122 5.27 11.13 -3.81
CA MET A 122 4.50 10.74 -2.64
C MET A 122 3.80 11.92 -1.97
N ASP A 123 4.47 13.07 -1.83
CA ASP A 123 3.87 14.30 -1.29
C ASP A 123 2.73 14.80 -2.16
N LYS A 124 2.95 14.91 -3.48
CA LYS A 124 1.94 15.40 -4.41
C LYS A 124 0.69 14.53 -4.44
N LEU A 125 0.85 13.22 -4.34
CA LEU A 125 -0.25 12.26 -4.42
C LEU A 125 -0.87 11.92 -3.05
N ASN A 126 -0.32 12.45 -1.94
CA ASN A 126 -0.67 12.01 -0.58
C ASN A 126 -0.61 10.47 -0.46
N LEU A 127 0.45 9.89 -1.05
CA LEU A 127 0.68 8.47 -1.20
C LEU A 127 1.61 7.95 -0.09
N PHE A 128 1.24 6.81 0.48
CA PHE A 128 1.96 6.11 1.53
C PHE A 128 2.36 4.72 1.06
N LEU A 129 3.43 4.20 1.63
CA LEU A 129 3.84 2.82 1.45
C LEU A 129 3.70 2.08 2.78
N PHE A 130 3.19 0.85 2.71
CA PHE A 130 3.14 -0.06 3.85
C PHE A 130 3.99 -1.29 3.53
N PHE A 131 4.93 -1.63 4.40
CA PHE A 131 5.72 -2.85 4.29
C PHE A 131 5.40 -3.80 5.44
N VAL A 132 4.90 -4.98 5.11
CA VAL A 132 4.55 -6.02 6.08
C VAL A 132 5.65 -7.06 6.16
N ASP A 133 6.13 -7.34 7.36
CA ASP A 133 7.08 -8.42 7.59
C ASP A 133 6.40 -9.76 7.92
N HIS A 134 7.20 -10.81 8.03
CA HIS A 134 6.71 -12.17 8.28
C HIS A 134 6.19 -12.41 9.70
N LYS A 135 6.31 -11.42 10.59
CA LYS A 135 5.78 -11.41 11.96
C LYS A 135 4.50 -10.58 12.05
N GLY A 136 4.05 -9.97 10.94
CA GLY A 136 2.89 -9.10 10.91
C GLY A 136 3.20 -7.67 11.40
N VAL A 137 4.46 -7.27 11.47
CA VAL A 137 4.83 -5.88 11.76
C VAL A 137 4.67 -5.05 10.49
N VAL A 138 4.04 -3.89 10.62
CA VAL A 138 3.81 -2.94 9.53
C VAL A 138 4.74 -1.74 9.68
N GLU A 139 5.53 -1.46 8.65
CA GLU A 139 6.27 -0.21 8.48
C GLU A 139 5.47 0.72 7.57
N GLU A 140 5.02 1.87 8.09
CA GLU A 140 4.38 2.93 7.32
C GLU A 140 5.41 3.99 6.92
N ILE A 141 5.49 4.29 5.62
CA ILE A 141 6.38 5.31 5.06
C ILE A 141 5.56 6.35 4.32
N ASP A 142 5.61 7.60 4.82
CA ASP A 142 5.15 8.78 4.12
C ASP A 142 6.29 9.48 3.36
N TRP A 143 5.99 10.59 2.67
CA TRP A 143 7.00 11.33 1.92
C TRP A 143 8.12 11.91 2.80
N LYS A 144 7.83 12.25 4.07
CA LYS A 144 8.83 12.81 4.99
C LYS A 144 9.83 11.74 5.42
N ILE A 145 9.33 10.56 5.75
CA ILE A 145 10.15 9.38 6.06
C ILE A 145 10.95 8.99 4.82
N MET A 146 10.31 8.91 3.64
CA MET A 146 11.00 8.59 2.37
C MET A 146 12.14 9.57 2.07
N LYS A 147 11.92 10.89 2.28
CA LYS A 147 12.94 11.92 2.09
C LYS A 147 14.16 11.68 2.99
N LYS A 148 13.95 11.33 4.25
CA LYS A 148 15.04 11.00 5.19
C LYS A 148 15.78 9.73 4.77
N VAL A 149 15.05 8.68 4.41
CA VAL A 149 15.63 7.39 3.99
C VAL A 149 16.48 7.53 2.72
N LYS A 150 16.13 8.45 1.81
CA LYS A 150 16.91 8.72 0.59
C LYS A 150 18.08 9.69 0.76
N ALA A 151 18.12 10.44 1.87
CA ALA A 151 19.20 11.35 2.19
C ALA A 151 20.37 10.66 2.90
N LEU A 152 20.19 9.39 3.29
CA LEU A 152 21.18 8.47 3.84
C LEU A 152 21.71 7.55 2.73
#